data_AF-A0A1F5IPP0-F1
#
_entry.id   AF-A0A1F5IPP0-F1
#
_cell.length_a   1.000
_cell.length_b   1.000
_cell.length_c   1.000
_cell.angle_alpha   90.00
_cell.angle_beta   90.00
_cell.angle_gamma   90.00
#
_symmetry.space_group_name_H-M   'P 1'
#
loop_
_entity.id
_entity.type
_entity.pdbx_description
1 polymer ?
#
loop_
_entity_poly.entity_id
_entity_poly.type
_entity_poly.pdbx_seq_one_letter_code
_entity_poly.pdbx_strand_id
1 'polypeptide(L)'
;MSSKSITVEIFQCDHLNDDGERCTSEGERISIKTCALCHKDLCSRHYEQISVSSRGGRDSLLYHFCEEHTQEFMDTLINTFGDTRPVTYAGMAK
;
A
#
# COMPACT_ATOMS: atom_id res chain seq x y z
N MET A 1 -5.44 -39.49 22.87
CA MET A 1 -4.53 -38.40 22.47
C MET A 1 -5.36 -37.34 21.77
N SER A 2 -5.39 -36.10 22.26
CA SER A 2 -6.13 -34.99 21.63
C SER A 2 -5.23 -34.35 20.58
N SER A 3 -5.54 -34.52 19.29
CA SER A 3 -4.88 -33.78 18.22
C SER A 3 -5.43 -32.35 18.19
N LYS A 4 -4.54 -31.36 18.33
CA LYS A 4 -4.87 -29.96 18.02
C LYS A 4 -4.47 -29.72 16.57
N SER A 5 -5.44 -29.44 15.71
CA SER A 5 -5.17 -29.00 14.33
C SER A 5 -4.89 -27.49 14.34
N ILE A 6 -3.77 -27.09 13.74
CA ILE A 6 -3.44 -25.69 13.48
C ILE A 6 -3.80 -25.43 12.02
N THR A 7 -4.76 -24.54 11.77
CA THR A 7 -5.05 -24.04 10.42
C THR A 7 -4.14 -22.85 10.14
N VAL A 8 -3.28 -22.97 9.12
CA VAL A 8 -2.45 -21.87 8.64
C VAL A 8 -3.06 -21.35 7.35
N GLU A 9 -3.53 -20.11 7.36
CA GLU A 9 -4.01 -19.42 6.15
C GLU A 9 -2.83 -18.67 5.52
N ILE A 10 -2.43 -19.11 4.34
CA ILE A 10 -1.36 -18.50 3.56
C ILE A 10 -2.00 -17.65 2.46
N PHE A 11 -1.62 -16.37 2.40
CA PHE A 11 -2.04 -15.44 1.37
C PHE A 11 -0.94 -15.30 0.33
N GLN A 12 -1.31 -15.10 -0.94
CA GLN A 12 -0.37 -14.91 -2.04
C GLN A 12 -0.59 -13.53 -2.67
N CYS A 13 0.49 -12.90 -3.13
CA CYS A 13 0.39 -11.65 -3.85
C CYS A 13 -0.25 -11.81 -5.24
N ASP A 14 -1.21 -10.93 -5.54
CA ASP A 14 -1.97 -10.85 -6.79
C ASP A 14 -1.33 -9.96 -7.86
N HIS A 15 -0.15 -9.39 -7.59
CA HIS A 15 0.57 -8.59 -8.59
C HIS A 15 1.01 -9.48 -9.76
N LEU A 16 0.82 -8.98 -10.97
CA LEU A 16 1.28 -9.61 -12.21
C LEU A 16 2.50 -8.85 -12.68
N ASN A 17 3.59 -9.58 -12.92
CA ASN A 17 4.79 -9.00 -13.53
C ASN A 17 4.55 -8.71 -15.02
N ASP A 18 5.52 -8.09 -15.69
CA ASP A 18 5.47 -7.74 -17.13
C ASP A 18 5.19 -8.95 -18.04
N ASP A 19 5.63 -10.15 -17.63
CA ASP A 19 5.40 -11.42 -18.32
C ASP A 19 3.98 -12.01 -18.07
N GLY A 20 3.15 -11.33 -17.27
CA GLY A 20 1.82 -11.79 -16.88
C GLY A 20 1.82 -12.88 -15.80
N GLU A 21 2.98 -13.20 -15.21
CA GLU A 21 3.09 -14.17 -14.12
C GLU A 21 2.76 -13.52 -12.76
N ARG A 22 2.00 -14.25 -11.93
CA ARG A 22 1.71 -13.82 -10.56
C ARG A 22 2.97 -13.85 -9.69
N CYS A 23 3.12 -12.86 -8.83
CA CYS A 23 4.16 -12.83 -7.83
C CYS A 23 4.13 -14.11 -6.96
N THR A 24 5.30 -14.71 -6.77
CA THR A 24 5.48 -15.93 -5.96
C THR A 24 5.58 -15.64 -4.47
N SER A 25 5.50 -14.37 -4.05
CA SER A 25 5.54 -13.99 -2.65
C SER A 25 4.25 -14.42 -1.96
N GLU A 26 4.40 -15.23 -0.92
CA GLU A 26 3.34 -15.70 -0.05
C GLU A 26 3.65 -15.37 1.42
N GLY A 27 2.62 -15.36 2.27
CA GLY A 27 2.79 -15.13 3.70
C GLY A 27 1.49 -14.98 4.46
N GLU A 28 1.61 -14.74 5.76
CA GLU A 28 0.45 -14.45 6.61
C GLU A 28 -0.13 -13.05 6.31
N ARG A 29 -1.30 -12.76 6.86
CA ARG A 29 -2.00 -11.47 6.69
C ARG A 29 -1.20 -10.25 7.17
N ILE A 30 -0.19 -10.47 8.01
CA ILE A 30 0.73 -9.40 8.44
C ILE A 30 1.71 -9.04 7.31
N SER A 31 2.10 -10.00 6.48
CA SER A 31 3.05 -9.87 5.38
C SER A 31 2.40 -9.48 4.06
N ILE A 32 1.14 -9.90 3.87
CA ILE A 32 0.34 -9.61 2.67
C ILE A 32 -0.73 -8.58 3.01
N LYS A 33 -0.61 -7.39 2.42
CA LYS A 33 -1.54 -6.27 2.62
C LYS A 33 -2.53 -6.19 1.48
N THR A 34 -3.73 -5.74 1.78
CA THR A 34 -4.79 -5.63 0.77
C THR A 34 -4.85 -4.21 0.24
N CYS A 35 -4.92 -4.06 -1.08
CA CYS A 35 -5.17 -2.79 -1.71
C CYS A 35 -6.50 -2.20 -1.20
N ALA A 36 -6.48 -0.96 -0.74
CA ALA A 36 -7.67 -0.30 -0.23
C ALA A 36 -8.74 0.00 -1.30
N LEU A 37 -8.38 -0.04 -2.60
CA LEU A 37 -9.30 0.22 -3.71
C LEU A 37 -9.74 -1.06 -4.44
N CYS A 38 -8.81 -1.86 -4.96
CA CYS A 38 -9.17 -3.06 -5.74
C CYS A 38 -9.15 -4.37 -4.94
N HIS A 39 -8.83 -4.32 -3.65
CA HIS A 39 -8.80 -5.48 -2.75
C HIS A 39 -7.86 -6.63 -3.16
N LYS A 40 -6.93 -6.39 -4.10
CA LYS A 40 -5.83 -7.31 -4.41
C LYS A 40 -4.93 -7.49 -3.19
N ASP A 41 -4.45 -8.70 -2.98
CA ASP A 41 -3.46 -9.01 -1.96
C ASP A 41 -2.05 -8.70 -2.50
N LEU A 42 -1.26 -7.95 -1.74
CA LEU A 42 0.00 -7.35 -2.17
C LEU A 42 1.10 -7.63 -1.15
N CYS A 43 2.26 -8.08 -1.62
CA CYS A 43 3.45 -8.19 -0.79
C CYS A 43 4.11 -6.81 -0.61
N SER A 44 5.08 -6.73 0.31
CA SER A 44 5.83 -5.50 0.63
C SER A 44 6.57 -4.85 -0.54
N ARG A 45 6.67 -5.52 -1.69
CA ARG A 45 7.27 -4.97 -2.91
C ARG A 45 6.26 -4.34 -3.86
N HIS A 46 4.98 -4.68 -3.71
CA HIS A 46 3.92 -4.32 -4.66
C HIS A 46 2.81 -3.47 -4.04
N TYR A 47 2.99 -3.04 -2.78
CA TYR A 47 2.15 -2.00 -2.19
C TYR A 47 2.97 -0.78 -1.80
N GLU A 48 2.34 0.39 -1.91
CA GLU A 48 2.79 1.61 -1.26
C GLU A 48 1.93 1.88 -0.03
N GLN A 49 2.56 2.27 1.07
CA GLN A 49 1.88 2.60 2.32
C GLN A 49 1.70 4.11 2.43
N ILE A 50 0.45 4.56 2.43
CA ILE A 50 0.11 5.97 2.54
C ILE A 50 -0.53 6.23 3.90
N SER A 51 0.06 7.16 4.65
CA SER A 51 -0.49 7.66 5.90
C SER A 51 -1.21 8.98 5.65
N VAL A 52 -2.51 9.01 5.92
CA VAL A 52 -3.32 10.24 5.85
C VAL A 52 -3.61 10.69 7.27
N SER A 53 -3.20 11.92 7.59
CA SER A 53 -3.46 12.54 8.89
C SER A 53 -4.37 13.75 8.72
N SER A 54 -5.38 13.87 9.57
CA SER A 54 -6.21 15.07 9.63
C SER A 54 -5.49 16.18 10.39
N ARG A 55 -5.73 17.44 10.00
CA ARG A 55 -5.13 18.64 10.60
C ARG A 55 -5.62 18.77 12.04
N GLY A 56 -4.86 18.22 12.99
CA GLY A 56 -5.26 18.04 14.40
C GLY A 56 -4.60 16.83 15.08
N GLY A 57 -4.04 15.90 14.30
CA GLY A 57 -2.88 15.09 14.70
C GLY A 57 -3.10 13.97 15.72
N ARG A 58 -4.34 13.51 15.95
CA ARG A 58 -4.57 12.35 16.84
C ARG A 58 -4.75 11.03 16.11
N ASP A 59 -5.30 11.06 14.90
CA ASP A 59 -5.59 9.84 14.12
C ASP A 59 -4.91 9.90 12.76
N SER A 60 -4.04 8.93 12.50
CA SER A 60 -3.46 8.67 11.18
C SER A 60 -4.07 7.39 10.61
N LEU A 61 -4.68 7.47 9.44
CA LEU A 61 -5.19 6.32 8.71
C LEU A 61 -4.09 5.80 7.78
N LEU A 62 -3.78 4.51 7.91
CA LEU A 62 -2.80 3.83 7.07
C LEU A 62 -3.53 3.03 5.99
N TYR A 63 -3.24 3.37 4.74
CA TYR A 63 -3.75 2.68 3.57
C TYR A 63 -2.60 2.01 2.81
N HIS A 64 -2.91 0.89 2.17
CA HIS A 64 -1.99 0.19 1.27
C HIS A 64 -2.61 0.19 -0.12
N PHE A 65 -1.85 0.59 -1.13
CA PHE A 65 -2.32 0.67 -2.52
C PHE A 65 -1.38 -0.08 -3.45
N CYS A 66 -1.89 -0.68 -4.54
CA CYS A 66 -1.01 -1.11 -5.63
C CYS A 66 -0.51 0.12 -6.40
N GLU A 67 0.49 -0.06 -7.25
CA GLU A 67 1.11 1.03 -8.01
C GLU A 67 0.09 1.90 -8.78
N GLU A 68 -0.82 1.27 -9.53
CA GLU A 68 -1.87 1.96 -10.29
C GLU A 68 -2.72 2.87 -9.38
N HIS A 69 -3.28 2.31 -8.30
CA HIS A 69 -4.13 3.04 -7.37
C HIS A 69 -3.36 4.04 -6.51
N THR A 70 -2.04 3.86 -6.34
CA THR A 70 -1.19 4.84 -5.69
C THR A 70 -1.13 6.12 -6.52
N GLN A 71 -0.94 5.97 -7.84
CA GLN A 71 -0.94 7.10 -8.77
C GLN A 71 -2.30 7.80 -8.78
N GLU A 72 -3.40 7.05 -8.93
CA GLU A 72 -4.76 7.61 -8.92
C GLU A 72 -5.07 8.36 -7.62
N PHE A 73 -4.66 7.81 -6.48
CA PHE A 73 -4.86 8.45 -5.18
C PHE A 73 -4.05 9.75 -5.09
N MET A 74 -2.79 9.74 -5.51
CA MET A 74 -1.94 10.94 -5.49
C MET A 74 -2.44 12.01 -6.45
N ASP A 75 -2.92 11.64 -7.64
CA ASP A 75 -3.51 12.57 -8.60
C ASP A 75 -4.80 13.18 -8.04
N THR A 76 -5.62 12.38 -7.37
CA THR A 76 -6.83 12.88 -6.69
C THR A 76 -6.47 13.87 -5.58
N LEU A 77 -5.44 13.59 -4.78
CA LEU A 77 -4.96 14.52 -3.76
C LEU A 77 -4.44 15.82 -4.37
N ILE A 78 -3.62 15.74 -5.42
CA ILE A 78 -3.08 16.92 -6.14
C ILE A 78 -4.21 17.75 -6.72
N ASN A 79 -5.21 17.13 -7.35
CA ASN A 79 -6.35 17.83 -7.94
C ASN A 79 -7.24 18.49 -6.87
N THR A 80 -7.39 17.86 -5.70
CA THR A 80 -8.30 18.35 -4.65
C THR A 80 -7.65 19.40 -3.75
N PHE A 81 -6.36 19.25 -3.44
CA PHE A 81 -5.66 20.08 -2.45
C PHE A 81 -4.48 20.89 -3.02
N GLY A 82 -4.18 20.73 -4.31
CA GLY A 82 -2.92 21.19 -4.91
C GLY A 82 -1.78 20.20 -4.63
N ASP A 83 -0.66 20.33 -5.34
CA ASP A 83 0.52 19.48 -5.08
C ASP A 83 1.11 19.79 -3.70
N THR A 84 0.77 18.95 -2.72
CA THR A 84 1.27 19.06 -1.34
C THR A 84 2.53 18.24 -1.12
N ARG A 85 3.14 17.66 -2.17
CA ARG A 85 4.46 17.04 -2.02
C ARG A 85 5.40 18.11 -1.48
N PRO A 86 6.23 17.80 -0.47
CA PRO A 86 7.22 18.75 -0.01
C PRO A 86 8.10 19.10 -1.20
N VAL A 87 7.95 20.33 -1.72
CA VAL A 87 8.90 20.89 -2.68
C VAL A 87 10.25 20.79 -2.00
N THR A 88 11.16 20.00 -2.57
CA THR A 88 12.56 20.04 -2.14
C THR A 88 12.98 21.49 -2.31
N TYR A 89 13.12 22.21 -1.20
CA TYR A 89 13.59 23.59 -1.17
C TYR A 89 15.06 23.54 -1.60
N ALA A 90 15.31 23.43 -2.90
CA ALA A 90 16.61 23.67 -3.49
C ALA A 90 16.91 25.13 -3.22
N GLY A 91 17.92 25.35 -2.37
CA GLY A 91 18.15 26.60 -1.68
C GLY A 91 18.10 27.83 -2.59
N MET A 92 17.24 28.78 -2.22
CA MET A 92 17.58 30.19 -2.41
C MET A 92 18.74 30.51 -1.45
N ALA A 93 19.96 30.25 -1.91
CA ALA A 93 21.16 30.87 -1.36
C ALA A 93 21.52 32.05 -2.27
N LYS A 94 21.40 33.24 -1.65
CA LYS A 94 21.80 34.61 -2.03
C LYS A 94 22.65 34.80 -3.30
#